data_AF-A0A5R9QDM6-F1
#
_entry.id   AF-A0A5R9QDM6-F1
#
_cell.length_a   1.000
_cell.length_b   1.000
_cell.length_c   1.000
_cell.angle_alpha   90.00
_cell.angle_beta   90.00
_cell.angle_gamma   90.00
#
_symmetry.space_group_name_H-M   'P 1'
#
loop_
_entity.id
_entity.type
_entity.pdbx_description
1 polymer ?
#
loop_
_entity_poly.entity_id
_entity_poly.type
_entity_poly.pdbx_seq_one_letter_code
_entity_poly.pdbx_strand_id
1 'polypeptide(L)'
;MPNPTLLPGLALGLSLAFGTFPALSDEPLRIKQLQRCGDLLQAQEMTFCLRATGQDGDTADLRVLLDGKPVEPDDLVRDGQTLRLTLRARERQSGPLWIERGEQRSNAAWLSLRSSHVLAAGPDKVAENMEGLTTYVDLISVVIEENHDGLEEARRLAERYGAEVVGAIPPLNTYQLRLPATNLTERDALVLRIGSEISVDAVVIEESSPESGESEHRPETRPAPEEWAANRFIDAVNYYRRRVPVAESPIEPVPVRIGVIERDVDFDAPDFADYLGACEGERRTCLYARDGDKPDGHGSTVAGILAADWNQGGNTGFLRGLDEVGGGFEVIVDRNSDAGILGNIAASVNLVEDGARILNWSWGIHRLGALDVKGDEVDSLVRSGLAFSGYEELLEEFFLWLRMKHPDVIVVNSAGNGSSFSSADEYRLPSSFVTEQLLVVGGHQRSDEKKVSVSDPRYVERRASSNLDMRVDISASACAEASTREAEARGEPHCGTSYATPMVGGIIAAMLSINPDLTPEQVRILLRRSAMTIGDEFDFEPTDADDLTAPILPSERGYELDNKDVGRSARLDMQKALDLTVRSRDRVR
;
A
#
# COMPACT_ATOMS: atom_id res chain seq x y z
N MET A 1 -46.42 -70.62 34.67
CA MET A 1 -47.48 -71.11 33.75
C MET A 1 -47.19 -70.53 32.37
N PRO A 2 -47.31 -71.31 31.29
CA PRO A 2 -46.51 -71.12 30.07
C PRO A 2 -47.25 -70.45 28.88
N ASN A 3 -46.46 -69.82 27.99
CA ASN A 3 -46.53 -69.58 26.52
C ASN A 3 -47.88 -69.79 25.78
N PRO A 4 -48.20 -69.08 24.65
CA PRO A 4 -47.27 -68.97 23.50
C PRO A 4 -47.43 -67.82 22.45
N THR A 5 -46.41 -67.73 21.57
CA THR A 5 -46.26 -67.35 20.14
C THR A 5 -47.32 -66.61 19.29
N LEU A 6 -46.83 -65.55 18.59
CA LEU A 6 -46.89 -65.18 17.15
C LEU A 6 -48.20 -65.17 16.33
N LEU A 7 -48.47 -63.99 15.73
CA LEU A 7 -48.99 -63.77 14.36
C LEU A 7 -48.53 -62.38 13.85
N PRO A 8 -48.25 -62.18 12.55
CA PRO A 8 -47.64 -60.96 12.02
C PRO A 8 -48.68 -59.95 11.54
N GLY A 9 -48.46 -58.66 11.82
CA GLY A 9 -49.26 -57.54 11.32
C GLY A 9 -48.41 -56.61 10.46
N LEU A 10 -48.87 -56.36 9.24
CA LEU A 10 -48.29 -55.45 8.24
C LEU A 10 -47.97 -54.07 8.84
N ALA A 11 -46.71 -53.63 8.73
CA ALA A 11 -46.32 -52.24 8.90
C ALA A 11 -46.32 -51.57 7.51
N LEU A 12 -47.29 -50.67 7.27
CA LEU A 12 -47.28 -49.74 6.15
C LEU A 12 -46.18 -48.69 6.41
N GLY A 13 -45.11 -48.73 5.62
CA GLY A 13 -44.07 -47.71 5.63
C GLY A 13 -44.58 -46.42 5.00
N LEU A 14 -44.63 -45.34 5.80
CA LEU A 14 -44.78 -43.98 5.32
C LEU A 14 -43.39 -43.46 4.92
N SER A 15 -43.03 -43.59 3.65
CA SER A 15 -41.82 -43.00 3.09
C SER A 15 -42.06 -41.51 2.82
N LEU A 16 -41.75 -40.65 3.78
CA LEU A 16 -41.63 -39.21 3.59
C LEU A 16 -40.43 -38.94 2.68
N ALA A 17 -40.70 -38.61 1.43
CA ALA A 17 -39.72 -38.07 0.51
C ALA A 17 -39.29 -36.69 1.02
N PHE A 18 -38.17 -36.63 1.72
CA PHE A 18 -37.43 -35.37 1.90
C PHE A 18 -36.86 -34.99 0.53
N GLY A 19 -37.55 -34.07 -0.14
CA GLY A 19 -36.96 -33.33 -1.25
C GLY A 19 -35.77 -32.55 -0.72
N THR A 20 -34.56 -33.00 -1.04
CA THR A 20 -33.35 -32.21 -0.90
C THR A 20 -33.44 -31.08 -1.92
N PHE A 21 -33.89 -29.91 -1.50
CA PHE A 21 -33.55 -28.69 -2.21
C PHE A 21 -32.03 -28.52 -2.08
N PRO A 22 -31.28 -28.31 -3.17
CA PRO A 22 -29.92 -27.84 -3.03
C PRO A 22 -30.02 -26.48 -2.34
N ALA A 23 -29.44 -26.37 -1.15
CA ALA A 23 -29.12 -25.07 -0.60
C ALA A 23 -28.15 -24.45 -1.61
N LEU A 24 -28.62 -23.47 -2.38
CA LEU A 24 -27.75 -22.50 -3.01
C LEU A 24 -26.99 -21.88 -1.83
N SER A 25 -25.74 -22.30 -1.65
CA SER A 25 -24.78 -21.56 -0.84
C SER A 25 -24.67 -20.22 -1.54
N ASP A 26 -25.33 -19.19 -1.02
CA ASP A 26 -25.30 -17.85 -1.59
C ASP A 26 -23.96 -17.23 -1.19
N GLU A 27 -22.92 -17.62 -1.93
CA GLU A 27 -21.56 -17.14 -1.74
C GLU A 27 -21.56 -15.60 -1.80
N PRO A 28 -20.90 -14.90 -0.86
CA PRO A 28 -20.85 -13.45 -0.88
C PRO A 28 -20.30 -12.91 -2.19
N LEU A 29 -20.96 -11.87 -2.71
CA LEU A 29 -20.48 -11.14 -3.87
C LEU A 29 -19.23 -10.35 -3.48
N ARG A 30 -18.04 -10.70 -4.01
CA ARG A 30 -16.77 -10.00 -3.73
C ARG A 30 -15.95 -9.85 -4.99
N ILE A 31 -15.41 -8.66 -5.26
CA ILE A 31 -14.45 -8.43 -6.35
C ILE A 31 -13.08 -8.91 -5.86
N LYS A 32 -12.66 -10.07 -6.37
CA LYS A 32 -11.35 -10.67 -6.08
C LYS A 32 -10.25 -10.12 -6.97
N GLN A 33 -10.58 -9.84 -8.23
CA GLN A 33 -9.62 -9.31 -9.20
C GLN A 33 -10.24 -8.24 -10.07
N LEU A 34 -9.43 -7.22 -10.37
CA LEU A 34 -9.74 -6.16 -11.31
C LEU A 34 -8.43 -5.67 -11.92
N GLN A 35 -8.21 -5.92 -13.20
CA GLN A 35 -6.97 -5.54 -13.88
C GLN A 35 -7.25 -5.16 -15.33
N ARG A 36 -6.41 -4.31 -15.93
CA ARG A 36 -6.45 -4.12 -17.39
C ARG A 36 -6.10 -5.43 -18.10
N CYS A 37 -6.76 -5.66 -19.23
CA CYS A 37 -6.46 -6.78 -20.11
C CYS A 37 -6.67 -6.40 -21.57
N GLY A 38 -6.32 -7.29 -22.49
CA GLY A 38 -6.28 -6.97 -23.92
C GLY A 38 -5.08 -6.08 -24.25
N ASP A 39 -5.28 -5.11 -25.15
CA ASP A 39 -4.24 -4.13 -25.51
C ASP A 39 -4.06 -3.11 -24.38
N LEU A 40 -2.92 -3.18 -23.68
CA LEU A 40 -2.58 -2.26 -22.60
C LEU A 40 -2.14 -0.88 -23.11
N LEU A 41 -1.73 -0.76 -24.36
CA LEU A 41 -1.33 0.51 -24.99
C LEU A 41 -2.54 1.30 -25.50
N GLN A 42 -3.70 0.65 -25.63
CA GLN A 42 -4.94 1.34 -25.98
C GLN A 42 -5.39 2.24 -24.82
N ALA A 43 -5.39 3.55 -25.07
CA ALA A 43 -5.76 4.56 -24.08
C ALA A 43 -7.18 5.13 -24.26
N GLN A 44 -7.82 4.93 -25.41
CA GLN A 44 -9.16 5.49 -25.67
C GLN A 44 -10.28 4.55 -25.22
N GLU A 45 -10.12 3.27 -25.52
CA GLU A 45 -11.08 2.21 -25.22
C GLU A 45 -10.37 1.11 -24.43
N MET A 46 -10.51 1.17 -23.12
CA MET A 46 -9.79 0.33 -22.18
C MET A 46 -10.62 -0.89 -21.82
N THR A 47 -10.02 -2.07 -21.91
CA THR A 47 -10.62 -3.31 -21.44
C THR A 47 -10.10 -3.69 -20.05
N PHE A 48 -11.00 -4.04 -19.15
CA PHE A 48 -10.70 -4.56 -17.82
C PHE A 48 -11.24 -5.97 -17.68
N CYS A 49 -10.50 -6.82 -16.98
CA CYS A 49 -10.90 -8.17 -16.62
C CYS A 49 -11.16 -8.19 -15.12
N LEU A 50 -12.41 -8.46 -14.77
CA LEU A 50 -12.89 -8.55 -13.40
C LEU A 50 -13.23 -10.00 -13.07
N ARG A 51 -12.80 -10.47 -11.90
CA ARG A 51 -13.32 -11.72 -11.31
C ARG A 51 -13.93 -11.43 -9.95
N ALA A 52 -15.09 -12.03 -9.71
CA ALA A 52 -15.78 -11.95 -8.44
C ALA A 52 -16.25 -13.34 -7.96
N THR A 53 -16.33 -13.54 -6.65
CA THR A 53 -17.10 -14.64 -6.03
C THR A 53 -18.58 -14.26 -5.99
N GLY A 54 -19.48 -15.24 -5.84
CA GLY A 54 -20.91 -14.95 -5.74
C GLY A 54 -21.52 -14.32 -7.00
N GLN A 55 -20.85 -14.40 -8.15
CA GLN A 55 -21.34 -13.86 -9.43
C GLN A 55 -22.03 -14.91 -10.32
N ASP A 56 -22.20 -16.13 -9.80
CA ASP A 56 -22.83 -17.25 -10.51
C ASP A 56 -24.30 -16.89 -10.81
N GLY A 57 -24.69 -16.99 -12.09
CA GLY A 57 -26.01 -16.57 -12.57
C GLY A 57 -25.97 -15.82 -13.91
N ASP A 58 -27.13 -15.33 -14.36
CA ASP A 58 -27.25 -14.53 -15.58
C ASP A 58 -26.59 -13.14 -15.37
N THR A 59 -25.84 -12.65 -16.35
CA THR A 59 -25.32 -11.28 -16.36
C THR A 59 -26.41 -10.23 -16.31
N ALA A 60 -27.63 -10.55 -16.79
CA ALA A 60 -28.76 -9.63 -16.75
C ALA A 60 -29.15 -9.20 -15.33
N ASP A 61 -28.81 -10.01 -14.33
CA ASP A 61 -29.08 -9.74 -12.91
C ASP A 61 -27.94 -8.99 -12.20
N LEU A 62 -26.81 -8.77 -12.89
CA LEU A 62 -25.66 -8.04 -12.37
C LEU A 62 -25.67 -6.60 -12.84
N ARG A 63 -25.55 -5.66 -11.91
CA ARG A 63 -25.25 -4.26 -12.20
C ARG A 63 -23.82 -3.98 -11.80
N VAL A 64 -22.97 -3.68 -12.78
CA VAL A 64 -21.64 -3.13 -12.52
C VAL A 64 -21.75 -1.61 -12.57
N LEU A 65 -21.27 -0.93 -11.52
CA LEU A 65 -21.25 0.52 -11.43
C LEU A 65 -19.81 1.00 -11.34
N LEU A 66 -19.50 2.07 -12.08
CA LEU A 66 -18.27 2.83 -11.95
C LEU A 66 -18.64 4.25 -11.56
N ASP A 67 -18.16 4.70 -10.40
CA ASP A 67 -18.46 6.04 -9.87
C ASP A 67 -19.97 6.32 -9.84
N GLY A 68 -20.75 5.35 -9.34
CA GLY A 68 -22.22 5.43 -9.25
C GLY A 68 -22.98 5.32 -10.56
N LYS A 69 -22.30 5.27 -11.71
CA LYS A 69 -22.91 5.17 -13.03
C LYS A 69 -22.83 3.72 -13.54
N PRO A 70 -23.95 3.12 -13.99
CA PRO A 70 -23.91 1.76 -14.51
C PRO A 70 -23.00 1.67 -15.74
N VAL A 71 -22.31 0.54 -15.90
CA VAL A 71 -21.65 0.13 -17.13
C VAL A 71 -22.73 -0.45 -18.06
N GLU A 72 -22.74 -0.05 -19.32
CA GLU A 72 -23.75 -0.50 -20.27
C GLU A 72 -23.64 -2.01 -20.52
N PRO A 73 -24.77 -2.74 -20.69
CA PRO A 73 -24.72 -4.19 -20.92
C PRO A 73 -23.90 -4.59 -22.16
N ASP A 74 -23.89 -3.77 -23.20
CA ASP A 74 -23.12 -4.03 -24.44
C ASP A 74 -21.60 -3.88 -24.22
N ASP A 75 -21.20 -3.16 -23.17
CA ASP A 75 -19.81 -2.96 -22.77
C ASP A 75 -19.36 -4.04 -21.74
N LEU A 76 -20.21 -5.03 -21.43
CA LEU A 76 -19.98 -6.13 -20.49
C LEU A 76 -20.05 -7.49 -21.20
N VAL A 77 -18.92 -8.21 -21.24
CA VAL A 77 -18.85 -9.55 -21.84
C VAL A 77 -18.40 -10.56 -20.80
N ARG A 78 -19.21 -11.59 -20.54
CA ARG A 78 -18.83 -12.70 -19.66
C ARG A 78 -18.04 -13.76 -20.43
N ASP A 79 -16.87 -14.11 -19.91
CA ASP A 79 -16.01 -15.19 -20.36
C ASP A 79 -15.68 -16.13 -19.19
N GLY A 80 -16.49 -17.19 -19.04
CA GLY A 80 -16.45 -18.07 -17.88
C GLY A 80 -16.71 -17.31 -16.58
N GLN A 81 -15.72 -17.33 -15.67
CA GLN A 81 -15.73 -16.59 -14.39
C GLN A 81 -15.20 -15.16 -14.51
N THR A 82 -14.84 -14.69 -15.71
CA THR A 82 -14.31 -13.33 -15.89
C THR A 82 -15.36 -12.45 -16.56
N LEU A 83 -15.58 -11.25 -16.04
CA LEU A 83 -16.31 -10.19 -16.69
C LEU A 83 -15.30 -9.27 -17.38
N ARG A 84 -15.44 -9.11 -18.70
CA ARG A 84 -14.66 -8.17 -19.48
C ARG A 84 -15.47 -6.89 -19.65
N LEU A 85 -14.91 -5.77 -19.21
CA LEU A 85 -15.53 -4.45 -19.26
C LEU A 85 -14.79 -3.60 -20.26
N THR A 86 -15.49 -2.99 -21.20
CA THR A 86 -14.92 -2.06 -22.16
C THR A 86 -15.35 -0.64 -21.82
N LEU A 87 -14.39 0.20 -21.44
CA LEU A 87 -14.64 1.56 -20.95
C LEU A 87 -13.98 2.59 -21.85
N ARG A 88 -14.75 3.61 -22.24
CA ARG A 88 -14.26 4.74 -23.04
C ARG A 88 -13.71 5.81 -22.09
N ALA A 89 -12.39 6.01 -22.08
CA ALA A 89 -11.70 6.85 -21.09
C ALA A 89 -12.10 8.34 -21.17
N ARG A 90 -12.66 8.81 -22.30
CA ARG A 90 -13.17 10.19 -22.46
C ARG A 90 -14.59 10.40 -21.92
N GLU A 91 -15.34 9.33 -21.70
CA GLU A 91 -16.74 9.37 -21.28
C GLU A 91 -16.91 9.10 -19.77
N ARG A 92 -15.86 8.57 -19.14
CA ARG A 92 -15.82 8.15 -17.74
C ARG A 92 -14.59 8.75 -17.06
N GLN A 93 -14.59 8.75 -15.73
CA GLN A 93 -13.44 9.11 -14.91
C GLN A 93 -13.04 7.88 -14.09
N SER A 94 -11.78 7.86 -13.65
CA SER A 94 -11.33 6.90 -12.64
C SER A 94 -12.19 7.02 -11.39
N GLY A 95 -12.46 5.91 -10.71
CA GLY A 95 -13.33 5.91 -9.54
C GLY A 95 -13.61 4.51 -9.00
N PRO A 96 -14.42 4.41 -7.93
CA PRO A 96 -14.78 3.13 -7.35
C PRO A 96 -15.68 2.33 -8.29
N LEU A 97 -15.34 1.06 -8.47
CA LEU A 97 -16.13 0.08 -9.18
C LEU A 97 -16.66 -0.96 -8.19
N TRP A 98 -17.97 -1.23 -8.24
CA TRP A 98 -18.60 -2.30 -7.47
C TRP A 98 -19.68 -3.01 -8.28
N ILE A 99 -20.12 -4.15 -7.77
CA ILE A 99 -21.16 -4.99 -8.37
C ILE A 99 -22.34 -5.07 -7.41
N GLU A 100 -23.54 -5.02 -7.97
CA GLU A 100 -24.80 -5.23 -7.26
C GLU A 100 -25.56 -6.40 -7.87
N ARG A 101 -26.17 -7.21 -7.01
CA ARG A 101 -27.11 -8.27 -7.38
C ARG A 101 -28.24 -8.34 -6.38
N GLY A 102 -29.43 -7.85 -6.75
CA GLY A 102 -30.53 -7.67 -5.81
C GLY A 102 -30.12 -6.76 -4.64
N GLU A 103 -30.13 -7.29 -3.42
CA GLU A 103 -29.68 -6.60 -2.21
C GLU A 103 -28.18 -6.79 -1.90
N GLN A 104 -27.51 -7.75 -2.54
CA GLN A 104 -26.09 -7.98 -2.33
C GLN A 104 -25.25 -6.87 -2.99
N ARG A 105 -24.16 -6.51 -2.32
CA ARG A 105 -23.17 -5.53 -2.76
C ARG A 105 -21.79 -6.14 -2.59
N SER A 106 -20.93 -5.97 -3.59
CA SER A 106 -19.51 -6.27 -3.44
C SER A 106 -18.79 -5.17 -2.65
N ASN A 107 -17.57 -5.46 -2.23
CA ASN A 107 -16.58 -4.41 -2.00
C ASN A 107 -16.42 -3.52 -3.24
N ALA A 108 -16.04 -2.27 -3.04
CA ALA A 108 -15.64 -1.38 -4.10
C ALA A 108 -14.13 -1.47 -4.31
N ALA A 109 -13.69 -1.58 -5.57
CA ALA A 109 -12.28 -1.52 -5.96
C ALA A 109 -12.05 -0.29 -6.83
N TRP A 110 -10.95 0.44 -6.63
CA TRP A 110 -10.64 1.59 -7.47
C TRP A 110 -10.25 1.13 -8.87
N LEU A 111 -10.89 1.73 -9.89
CA LEU A 111 -10.56 1.52 -11.28
C LEU A 111 -9.94 2.80 -11.83
N SER A 112 -8.65 2.72 -12.19
CA SER A 112 -7.96 3.82 -12.87
C SER A 112 -8.16 3.73 -14.38
N LEU A 113 -8.55 4.83 -15.02
CA LEU A 113 -8.60 5.00 -16.48
C LEU A 113 -7.34 5.69 -17.02
N ARG A 114 -6.24 5.61 -16.26
CA ARG A 114 -4.90 6.11 -16.63
C ARG A 114 -4.15 5.08 -17.47
N SER A 115 -3.02 5.48 -18.05
CA SER A 115 -2.33 4.68 -19.07
C SER A 115 -1.21 3.80 -18.52
N SER A 116 -0.91 3.82 -17.22
CA SER A 116 0.23 3.08 -16.67
C SER A 116 -0.20 1.66 -16.29
N HIS A 117 0.11 0.68 -17.13
CA HIS A 117 -0.24 -0.72 -16.92
C HIS A 117 0.84 -1.65 -17.46
N VAL A 118 1.20 -2.64 -16.65
CA VAL A 118 2.26 -3.60 -16.95
C VAL A 118 1.79 -5.02 -16.66
N LEU A 119 2.34 -5.99 -17.36
CA LEU A 119 2.01 -7.41 -17.21
C LEU A 119 2.95 -8.10 -16.22
N ALA A 120 2.36 -9.00 -15.44
CA ALA A 120 3.09 -10.03 -14.72
C ALA A 120 3.38 -11.23 -15.65
N ALA A 121 4.50 -11.90 -15.45
CA ALA A 121 4.78 -13.15 -16.15
C ALA A 121 3.85 -14.27 -15.68
N GLY A 122 3.48 -15.18 -16.59
CA GLY A 122 2.80 -16.42 -16.22
C GLY A 122 3.73 -17.39 -15.47
N PRO A 123 3.19 -18.38 -14.75
CA PRO A 123 3.99 -19.37 -14.02
C PRO A 123 4.98 -20.17 -14.88
N ASP A 124 4.71 -20.29 -16.19
CA ASP A 124 5.57 -20.96 -17.17
C ASP A 124 6.61 -20.02 -17.82
N LYS A 125 6.61 -18.74 -17.43
CA LYS A 125 7.47 -17.67 -17.95
C LYS A 125 8.39 -17.06 -16.90
N VAL A 126 8.64 -17.82 -15.83
CA VAL A 126 9.62 -17.48 -14.79
C VAL A 126 10.68 -18.57 -14.68
N ALA A 127 11.89 -18.20 -14.28
CA ALA A 127 12.98 -19.12 -14.01
C ALA A 127 13.87 -18.61 -12.87
N GLU A 128 14.65 -19.49 -12.27
CA GLU A 128 15.63 -19.15 -11.24
C GLU A 128 16.96 -18.74 -11.89
N ASN A 129 17.51 -17.59 -11.49
CA ASN A 129 18.80 -17.10 -11.98
C ASN A 129 19.98 -17.79 -11.25
N MET A 130 21.22 -17.42 -11.59
CA MET A 130 22.41 -18.04 -10.99
C MET A 130 22.56 -17.74 -9.49
N GLU A 131 21.90 -16.69 -8.99
CA GLU A 131 21.87 -16.31 -7.58
C GLU A 131 20.69 -16.94 -6.80
N GLY A 132 19.89 -17.80 -7.44
CA GLY A 132 18.76 -18.48 -6.79
C GLY A 132 17.48 -17.64 -6.71
N LEU A 133 17.40 -16.52 -7.44
CA LEU A 133 16.26 -15.61 -7.43
C LEU A 133 15.33 -15.89 -8.62
N THR A 134 14.01 -15.84 -8.37
CA THR A 134 13.00 -16.00 -9.42
C THR A 134 12.88 -14.73 -10.25
N THR A 135 12.94 -14.87 -11.57
CA THR A 135 12.93 -13.75 -12.51
C THR A 135 12.14 -14.07 -13.78
N TYR A 136 11.69 -13.03 -14.49
CA TYR A 136 10.92 -13.18 -15.72
C TYR A 136 11.82 -13.61 -16.89
N VAL A 137 11.35 -14.57 -17.68
CA VAL A 137 12.10 -15.10 -18.83
C VAL A 137 11.94 -14.21 -20.06
N ASP A 138 10.72 -13.74 -20.32
CA ASP A 138 10.37 -13.09 -21.59
C ASP A 138 9.83 -11.67 -21.43
N LEU A 139 9.85 -11.10 -20.22
CA LEU A 139 9.40 -9.72 -19.97
C LEU A 139 10.52 -8.89 -19.36
N ILE A 140 10.79 -7.74 -19.97
CA ILE A 140 11.64 -6.67 -19.44
C ILE A 140 10.93 -5.34 -19.61
N SER A 141 11.38 -4.29 -18.94
CA SER A 141 11.01 -2.91 -19.30
C SER A 141 12.22 -2.10 -19.69
N VAL A 142 12.03 -1.13 -20.56
CA VAL A 142 13.05 -0.17 -20.95
C VAL A 142 12.61 1.21 -20.49
N VAL A 143 13.49 1.90 -19.78
CA VAL A 143 13.39 3.34 -19.53
C VAL A 143 14.01 4.02 -20.74
N ILE A 144 13.21 4.81 -21.47
CA ILE A 144 13.67 5.51 -22.66
C ILE A 144 14.15 6.90 -22.26
N GLU A 145 15.30 7.31 -22.79
CA GLU A 145 15.89 8.64 -22.63
C GLU A 145 14.89 9.77 -22.95
N GLU A 146 14.88 10.83 -22.13
CA GLU A 146 13.86 11.90 -22.16
C GLU A 146 13.77 12.65 -23.51
N ASN A 147 14.85 12.64 -24.31
CA ASN A 147 14.92 13.32 -25.60
C ASN A 147 14.27 12.52 -26.75
N HIS A 148 13.73 11.34 -26.48
CA HIS A 148 13.01 10.48 -27.42
C HIS A 148 11.51 10.40 -27.10
N ASP A 149 10.67 10.24 -28.14
CA ASP A 149 9.29 9.77 -27.94
C ASP A 149 9.34 8.29 -27.55
N GLY A 150 9.07 7.98 -26.28
CA GLY A 150 9.32 6.62 -25.79
C GLY A 150 8.43 5.55 -26.39
N LEU A 151 7.21 5.85 -26.83
CA LEU A 151 6.36 4.82 -27.45
C LEU A 151 6.84 4.51 -28.86
N GLU A 152 7.18 5.54 -29.64
CA GLU A 152 7.78 5.37 -30.97
C GLU A 152 9.09 4.59 -30.85
N GLU A 153 9.94 4.97 -29.90
CA GLU A 153 11.24 4.35 -29.68
C GLU A 153 11.13 2.91 -29.16
N ALA A 154 10.23 2.63 -28.20
CA ALA A 154 9.96 1.28 -27.73
C ALA A 154 9.47 0.38 -28.88
N ARG A 155 8.65 0.89 -29.80
CA ARG A 155 8.23 0.15 -31.01
C ARG A 155 9.39 -0.10 -31.96
N ARG A 156 10.28 0.88 -32.16
CA ARG A 156 11.51 0.72 -32.96
C ARG A 156 12.42 -0.36 -32.37
N LEU A 157 12.59 -0.36 -31.05
CA LEU A 157 13.36 -1.39 -30.33
C LEU A 157 12.69 -2.77 -30.46
N ALA A 158 11.37 -2.83 -30.25
CA ALA A 158 10.61 -4.06 -30.41
C ALA A 158 10.78 -4.67 -31.80
N GLU A 159 10.63 -3.88 -32.87
CA GLU A 159 10.85 -4.34 -34.24
C GLU A 159 12.29 -4.81 -34.48
N ARG A 160 13.29 -4.04 -34.02
CA ARG A 160 14.72 -4.36 -34.20
C ARG A 160 15.13 -5.67 -33.52
N TYR A 161 14.55 -5.96 -32.37
CA TYR A 161 14.90 -7.11 -31.53
C TYR A 161 13.90 -8.26 -31.60
N GLY A 162 12.86 -8.15 -32.44
CA GLY A 162 11.81 -9.16 -32.58
C GLY A 162 10.95 -9.33 -31.33
N ALA A 163 10.82 -8.28 -30.54
CA ALA A 163 10.00 -8.21 -29.33
C ALA A 163 8.64 -7.53 -29.62
N GLU A 164 7.77 -7.49 -28.61
CA GLU A 164 6.47 -6.82 -28.66
C GLU A 164 6.34 -5.84 -27.49
N VAL A 165 5.80 -4.63 -27.72
CA VAL A 165 5.48 -3.70 -26.63
C VAL A 165 4.15 -4.14 -26.02
N VAL A 166 4.16 -4.53 -24.74
CA VAL A 166 3.00 -5.18 -24.08
C VAL A 166 2.47 -4.43 -22.86
N GLY A 167 3.17 -3.40 -22.41
CA GLY A 167 2.78 -2.57 -21.27
C GLY A 167 3.56 -1.25 -21.26
N ALA A 168 3.16 -0.31 -20.43
CA ALA A 168 3.79 0.99 -20.34
C ALA A 168 3.54 1.66 -18.98
N ILE A 169 4.45 2.57 -18.62
CA ILE A 169 4.25 3.62 -17.62
C ILE A 169 4.64 4.93 -18.34
N PRO A 170 3.76 5.46 -19.22
CA PRO A 170 4.10 6.57 -20.09
C PRO A 170 4.62 7.84 -19.39
N PRO A 171 4.10 8.22 -18.19
CA PRO A 171 4.64 9.38 -17.48
C PRO A 171 6.11 9.27 -17.08
N LEU A 172 6.66 8.05 -17.02
CA LEU A 172 8.07 7.75 -16.70
C LEU A 172 8.86 7.29 -17.94
N ASN A 173 8.35 7.55 -19.14
CA ASN A 173 8.91 7.11 -20.41
C ASN A 173 9.31 5.62 -20.46
N THR A 174 8.61 4.77 -19.69
CA THR A 174 8.98 3.37 -19.46
C THR A 174 8.03 2.45 -20.22
N TYR A 175 8.57 1.48 -20.97
CA TYR A 175 7.78 0.57 -21.80
C TYR A 175 8.20 -0.88 -21.58
N GLN A 176 7.21 -1.77 -21.43
CA GLN A 176 7.44 -3.18 -21.20
C GLN A 176 7.51 -3.94 -22.54
N LEU A 177 8.60 -4.68 -22.73
CA LEU A 177 8.85 -5.49 -23.92
C LEU A 177 8.70 -6.97 -23.59
N ARG A 178 7.94 -7.69 -24.42
CA ARG A 178 7.95 -9.15 -24.48
C ARG A 178 9.01 -9.62 -25.46
N LEU A 179 10.05 -10.25 -24.95
CA LEU A 179 11.19 -10.74 -25.72
C LEU A 179 10.88 -12.10 -26.37
N PRO A 180 11.49 -12.40 -27.53
CA PRO A 180 11.44 -13.74 -28.13
C PRO A 180 12.42 -14.70 -27.44
N ALA A 181 12.48 -14.67 -26.10
CA ALA A 181 13.38 -15.48 -25.30
C ALA A 181 12.65 -16.67 -24.67
N THR A 182 13.30 -17.83 -24.67
CA THR A 182 12.76 -19.07 -24.07
C THR A 182 13.49 -19.49 -22.80
N ASN A 183 14.62 -18.84 -22.50
CA ASN A 183 15.46 -19.10 -21.33
C ASN A 183 16.24 -17.84 -20.95
N LEU A 184 16.85 -17.85 -19.75
CA LEU A 184 17.57 -16.70 -19.21
C LEU A 184 18.81 -16.34 -20.03
N THR A 185 19.52 -17.30 -20.61
CA THR A 185 20.69 -17.02 -21.48
C THR A 185 20.30 -16.20 -22.70
N GLU A 186 19.20 -16.55 -23.37
CA GLU A 186 18.66 -15.79 -24.50
C GLU A 186 18.18 -14.40 -24.08
N ARG A 187 17.46 -14.32 -22.95
CA ARG A 187 16.99 -13.06 -22.37
C ARG A 187 18.15 -12.12 -22.05
N ASP A 188 19.16 -12.59 -21.34
CA ASP A 188 20.29 -11.76 -20.88
C ASP A 188 21.11 -11.25 -22.06
N ALA A 189 21.26 -12.06 -23.12
CA ALA A 189 21.88 -11.61 -24.36
C ALA A 189 21.08 -10.48 -25.03
N LEU A 190 19.74 -10.50 -24.97
CA LEU A 190 18.90 -9.41 -25.48
C LEU A 190 18.96 -8.18 -24.58
N VAL A 191 18.90 -8.35 -23.26
CA VAL A 191 19.04 -7.27 -22.27
C VAL A 191 20.32 -6.48 -22.51
N LEU A 192 21.47 -7.17 -22.65
CA LEU A 192 22.76 -6.51 -22.91
C LEU A 192 22.75 -5.70 -24.21
N ARG A 193 22.10 -6.22 -25.27
CA ARG A 193 22.04 -5.54 -26.57
C ARG A 193 21.10 -4.34 -26.54
N ILE A 194 19.93 -4.48 -25.91
CA ILE A 194 18.93 -3.42 -25.78
C ILE A 194 19.46 -2.31 -24.87
N GLY A 195 20.04 -2.65 -23.71
CA GLY A 195 20.66 -1.68 -22.80
C GLY A 195 21.93 -1.01 -23.34
N SER A 196 22.42 -1.42 -24.52
CA SER A 196 23.51 -0.72 -25.23
C SER A 196 23.00 0.26 -26.29
N GLU A 197 21.69 0.40 -26.46
CA GLU A 197 21.09 1.39 -27.36
C GLU A 197 21.19 2.78 -26.73
N ILE A 198 21.62 3.78 -27.51
CA ILE A 198 21.80 5.17 -27.05
C ILE A 198 20.50 5.79 -26.51
N SER A 199 19.35 5.29 -26.95
CA SER A 199 18.03 5.75 -26.55
C SER A 199 17.47 5.06 -25.30
N VAL A 200 18.16 4.05 -24.78
CA VAL A 200 17.75 3.31 -23.58
C VAL A 200 18.63 3.78 -22.44
N ASP A 201 18.00 4.38 -21.45
CA ASP A 201 18.66 4.81 -20.22
C ASP A 201 18.90 3.59 -19.31
N ALA A 202 17.86 2.81 -19.07
CA ALA A 202 17.93 1.61 -18.25
C ALA A 202 17.06 0.46 -18.77
N VAL A 203 17.46 -0.77 -18.42
CA VAL A 203 16.63 -1.97 -18.57
C VAL A 203 16.22 -2.47 -17.19
N VAL A 204 14.92 -2.53 -16.94
CA VAL A 204 14.33 -3.04 -15.70
C VAL A 204 13.95 -4.50 -15.89
N ILE A 205 14.49 -5.37 -15.03
CA ILE A 205 14.14 -6.79 -14.99
C ILE A 205 13.39 -7.04 -13.69
N GLU A 206 12.24 -7.69 -13.79
CA GLU A 206 11.48 -8.05 -12.61
C GLU A 206 12.04 -9.34 -11.98
N GLU A 207 12.41 -9.23 -10.72
CA GLU A 207 12.78 -10.34 -9.86
C GLU A 207 11.76 -10.47 -8.74
N SER A 208 10.57 -10.93 -9.11
CA SER A 208 9.52 -11.21 -8.16
C SER A 208 9.60 -12.69 -7.75
N SER A 209 10.10 -12.96 -6.54
CA SER A 209 9.70 -14.17 -5.82
C SER A 209 8.18 -14.13 -5.57
N PRO A 210 7.51 -15.25 -5.25
CA PRO A 210 6.27 -15.17 -4.48
C PRO A 210 6.64 -14.35 -3.24
N GLU A 211 6.16 -13.11 -3.13
CA GLU A 211 6.45 -12.32 -1.96
C GLU A 211 5.87 -13.06 -0.77
N SER A 212 6.70 -13.77 -0.02
CA SER A 212 6.53 -13.72 1.42
C SER A 212 6.58 -12.23 1.73
N GLY A 213 5.48 -11.66 2.24
CA GLY A 213 5.51 -10.29 2.76
C GLY A 213 6.75 -10.11 3.63
N GLU A 214 7.26 -8.87 3.76
CA GLU A 214 8.33 -8.55 4.70
C GLU A 214 8.15 -9.41 5.94
N SER A 215 9.14 -10.26 6.24
CA SER A 215 8.99 -11.40 7.15
C SER A 215 8.17 -10.98 8.36
N GLU A 216 6.89 -11.38 8.36
CA GLU A 216 5.93 -10.97 9.38
C GLU A 216 6.42 -11.58 10.69
N HIS A 217 7.22 -10.82 11.42
CA HIS A 217 7.83 -11.31 12.63
C HIS A 217 6.76 -11.29 13.70
N ARG A 218 6.06 -12.42 13.80
CA ARG A 218 5.20 -12.73 14.93
C ARG A 218 6.09 -12.67 16.18
N PRO A 219 5.89 -11.67 17.05
CA PRO A 219 6.77 -11.51 18.20
C PRO A 219 6.60 -12.72 19.12
N GLU A 220 7.71 -13.22 19.69
CA GLU A 220 7.68 -14.35 20.63
C GLU A 220 6.81 -14.07 21.86
N THR A 221 6.68 -12.78 22.22
CA THR A 221 5.79 -12.31 23.27
C THR A 221 4.83 -11.28 22.69
N ARG A 222 3.55 -11.37 23.07
CA ARG A 222 2.54 -10.41 22.62
C ARG A 222 2.94 -9.00 23.08
N PRO A 223 3.01 -8.00 22.19
CA PRO A 223 3.35 -6.63 22.53
C PRO A 223 2.41 -6.07 23.59
N ALA A 224 2.84 -4.99 24.23
CA ALA A 224 1.97 -4.27 25.16
C ALA A 224 0.70 -3.81 24.42
N PRO A 225 -0.50 -3.93 25.03
CA PRO A 225 -1.71 -3.39 24.43
C PRO A 225 -1.53 -1.91 24.11
N GLU A 226 -2.11 -1.48 22.99
CA GLU A 226 -2.19 -0.06 22.59
C GLU A 226 -0.80 0.58 22.35
N GLU A 227 0.13 -0.10 21.67
CA GLU A 227 1.42 0.51 21.33
C GLU A 227 1.28 1.84 20.56
N TRP A 228 0.22 1.99 19.77
CA TRP A 228 -0.17 3.24 19.12
C TRP A 228 -0.34 4.42 20.08
N ALA A 229 -0.56 4.18 21.39
CA ALA A 229 -0.62 5.22 22.40
C ALA A 229 0.72 5.95 22.55
N ALA A 230 1.84 5.30 22.18
CA ALA A 230 3.16 5.95 22.10
C ALA A 230 3.22 7.08 21.09
N ASN A 231 2.36 7.05 20.06
CA ASN A 231 2.23 8.10 19.06
C ASN A 231 1.21 9.19 19.45
N ARG A 232 0.56 9.08 20.62
CA ARG A 232 -0.56 9.93 21.07
C ARG A 232 -1.76 9.91 20.12
N PHE A 233 -2.06 8.74 19.57
CA PHE A 233 -3.18 8.51 18.63
C PHE A 233 -4.53 9.05 19.13
N ILE A 234 -4.99 8.64 20.32
CA ILE A 234 -6.31 9.03 20.85
C ILE A 234 -6.34 10.53 21.18
N ASP A 235 -5.22 11.09 21.65
CA ASP A 235 -5.10 12.53 21.87
C ASP A 235 -5.26 13.30 20.55
N ALA A 236 -4.73 12.78 19.44
CA ALA A 236 -4.83 13.39 18.13
C ALA A 236 -6.27 13.35 17.60
N VAL A 237 -6.96 12.21 17.71
CA VAL A 237 -8.39 12.07 17.37
C VAL A 237 -9.23 13.06 18.18
N ASN A 238 -9.03 13.09 19.50
CA ASN A 238 -9.74 14.01 20.39
C ASN A 238 -9.45 15.48 20.06
N TYR A 239 -8.20 15.82 19.77
CA TYR A 239 -7.80 17.17 19.38
C TYR A 239 -8.48 17.58 18.07
N TYR A 240 -8.44 16.74 17.04
CA TYR A 240 -9.06 17.00 15.75
C TYR A 240 -10.56 17.23 15.89
N ARG A 241 -11.28 16.29 16.53
CA ARG A 241 -12.73 16.37 16.78
C ARG A 241 -13.15 17.62 17.53
N ARG A 242 -12.31 18.09 18.45
CA ARG A 242 -12.59 19.31 19.21
C ARG A 242 -12.21 20.57 18.46
N ARG A 243 -11.09 20.61 17.75
CA ARG A 243 -10.52 21.84 17.18
C ARG A 243 -11.16 22.24 15.85
N VAL A 244 -11.46 21.27 14.99
CA VAL A 244 -12.01 21.53 13.64
C VAL A 244 -13.34 22.28 13.68
N PRO A 245 -14.35 21.86 14.48
CA PRO A 245 -15.66 22.54 14.49
C PRO A 245 -15.73 23.81 15.35
N VAL A 246 -14.61 24.32 15.90
CA VAL A 246 -14.63 25.50 16.79
C VAL A 246 -15.09 26.74 16.03
N ALA A 247 -16.21 27.32 16.47
CA ALA A 247 -16.86 28.45 15.80
C ALA A 247 -16.03 29.75 15.76
N GLU A 248 -15.15 29.97 16.74
CA GLU A 248 -14.33 31.19 16.82
C GLU A 248 -13.21 31.23 15.77
N SER A 249 -12.80 30.07 15.25
CA SER A 249 -11.76 29.91 14.24
C SER A 249 -12.07 28.63 13.43
N PRO A 250 -13.11 28.68 12.58
CA PRO A 250 -13.60 27.49 11.90
C PRO A 250 -12.56 26.98 10.89
N ILE A 251 -12.31 25.68 10.92
CA ILE A 251 -11.53 24.99 9.91
C ILE A 251 -12.55 24.28 9.01
N GLU A 252 -12.47 24.55 7.71
CA GLU A 252 -13.19 23.77 6.71
C GLU A 252 -12.24 22.68 6.21
N PRO A 253 -12.39 21.43 6.68
CA PRO A 253 -11.50 20.36 6.26
C PRO A 253 -11.85 19.91 4.85
N VAL A 254 -10.82 19.60 4.06
CA VAL A 254 -11.00 19.12 2.67
C VAL A 254 -10.84 17.60 2.59
N PRO A 255 -11.47 16.95 1.58
CA PRO A 255 -11.23 15.54 1.31
C PRO A 255 -9.77 15.26 0.94
N VAL A 256 -9.23 14.14 1.39
CA VAL A 256 -7.86 13.70 1.04
C VAL A 256 -7.87 12.26 0.56
N ARG A 257 -7.18 12.01 -0.55
CA ARG A 257 -7.00 10.69 -1.14
C ARG A 257 -5.59 10.16 -0.82
N ILE A 258 -5.54 8.96 -0.27
CA ILE A 258 -4.31 8.22 0.03
C ILE A 258 -4.28 6.91 -0.77
N GLY A 259 -3.23 6.74 -1.55
CA GLY A 259 -2.91 5.49 -2.23
C GLY A 259 -2.08 4.59 -1.32
N VAL A 260 -2.51 3.35 -1.12
CA VAL A 260 -1.82 2.33 -0.33
C VAL A 260 -1.39 1.23 -1.29
N ILE A 261 -0.08 1.07 -1.48
CA ILE A 261 0.46 0.10 -2.44
C ILE A 261 0.54 -1.27 -1.79
N GLU A 262 -0.61 -1.94 -1.76
CA GLU A 262 -0.86 -3.27 -1.17
C GLU A 262 -1.83 -4.07 -2.08
N ARG A 263 -2.00 -5.36 -1.80
CA ARG A 263 -2.76 -6.26 -2.70
C ARG A 263 -4.26 -6.22 -2.47
N ASP A 264 -4.69 -6.57 -1.27
CA ASP A 264 -6.08 -6.86 -0.95
C ASP A 264 -6.41 -6.58 0.51
N VAL A 265 -7.72 -6.56 0.79
CA VAL A 265 -8.30 -6.41 2.13
C VAL A 265 -9.42 -7.45 2.25
N ASP A 266 -9.50 -8.17 3.37
CA ASP A 266 -10.61 -9.10 3.64
C ASP A 266 -11.85 -8.31 4.11
N PHE A 267 -12.83 -8.09 3.22
CA PHE A 267 -14.05 -7.36 3.56
C PHE A 267 -15.06 -8.19 4.37
N ASP A 268 -14.79 -9.47 4.62
CA ASP A 268 -15.57 -10.29 5.55
C ASP A 268 -15.11 -10.11 7.01
N ALA A 269 -13.98 -9.44 7.25
CA ALA A 269 -13.57 -9.06 8.59
C ALA A 269 -14.50 -7.94 9.14
N PRO A 270 -14.92 -8.01 10.41
CA PRO A 270 -15.75 -6.96 11.03
C PRO A 270 -15.13 -5.55 10.97
N ASP A 271 -13.79 -5.45 10.93
CA ASP A 271 -13.07 -4.19 10.73
C ASP A 271 -13.44 -3.47 9.42
N PHE A 272 -13.93 -4.18 8.40
CA PHE A 272 -14.17 -3.64 7.06
C PHE A 272 -15.56 -3.95 6.48
N ALA A 273 -16.39 -4.72 7.17
CA ALA A 273 -17.65 -5.23 6.63
C ALA A 273 -18.67 -4.12 6.26
N ASP A 274 -18.54 -2.92 6.81
CA ASP A 274 -19.40 -1.77 6.53
C ASP A 274 -18.98 -0.94 5.30
N TYR A 275 -17.92 -1.35 4.59
CA TYR A 275 -17.45 -0.75 3.35
C TYR A 275 -18.02 -1.39 2.07
N LEU A 276 -18.90 -2.38 2.19
CA LEU A 276 -19.54 -2.99 1.02
C LEU A 276 -20.47 -2.00 0.30
N GLY A 277 -20.38 -1.96 -1.03
CA GLY A 277 -21.17 -1.09 -1.89
C GLY A 277 -20.55 0.30 -2.11
N ALA A 278 -21.41 1.29 -2.31
CA ALA A 278 -20.99 2.67 -2.49
C ALA A 278 -20.50 3.28 -1.18
N CYS A 279 -19.54 4.19 -1.25
CA CYS A 279 -19.19 5.01 -0.09
C CYS A 279 -20.28 6.09 0.11
N GLU A 280 -21.26 5.80 0.96
CA GLU A 280 -22.38 6.69 1.24
C GLU A 280 -22.12 7.59 2.46
N GLY A 281 -22.36 8.90 2.32
CA GLY A 281 -22.30 9.88 3.40
C GLY A 281 -21.26 10.97 3.15
N GLU A 282 -21.66 12.24 3.36
CA GLU A 282 -20.72 13.36 3.33
C GLU A 282 -19.73 13.22 4.51
N ARG A 283 -18.41 13.32 4.22
CA ARG A 283 -17.31 13.40 5.22
C ARG A 283 -16.86 12.11 5.92
N ARG A 284 -17.21 10.92 5.41
CA ARG A 284 -16.68 9.65 5.94
C ARG A 284 -15.36 9.22 5.31
N THR A 285 -14.68 8.29 5.96
CA THR A 285 -13.63 7.47 5.36
C THR A 285 -14.28 6.45 4.41
N CYS A 286 -13.68 6.29 3.23
CA CYS A 286 -13.99 5.31 2.20
C CYS A 286 -12.78 4.39 2.02
N LEU A 287 -13.03 3.09 1.87
CA LEU A 287 -12.00 2.10 1.60
C LEU A 287 -12.31 1.41 0.26
N TYR A 288 -11.35 1.45 -0.65
CA TYR A 288 -11.47 0.82 -1.97
C TYR A 288 -10.33 -0.18 -2.15
N ALA A 289 -10.66 -1.45 -2.30
CA ALA A 289 -9.68 -2.52 -2.43
C ALA A 289 -10.29 -3.72 -3.16
N ARG A 290 -9.43 -4.57 -3.71
CA ARG A 290 -9.81 -5.94 -4.07
C ARG A 290 -9.97 -6.76 -2.77
N ASP A 291 -10.85 -7.73 -2.81
CA ASP A 291 -11.17 -8.57 -1.66
C ASP A 291 -10.17 -9.72 -1.51
N GLY A 292 -9.64 -9.88 -0.29
CA GLY A 292 -8.71 -10.91 0.11
C GLY A 292 -9.38 -12.01 0.94
N ASP A 293 -8.71 -13.16 1.10
CA ASP A 293 -9.25 -14.29 1.89
C ASP A 293 -8.63 -14.38 3.30
N LYS A 294 -7.74 -13.46 3.66
CA LYS A 294 -6.99 -13.49 4.92
C LYS A 294 -7.22 -12.19 5.71
N PRO A 295 -7.93 -12.27 6.85
CA PRO A 295 -8.13 -11.09 7.69
C PRO A 295 -6.82 -10.63 8.33
N ASP A 296 -5.89 -11.56 8.58
CA ASP A 296 -4.54 -11.29 9.07
C ASP A 296 -3.52 -11.01 7.95
N GLY A 297 -3.97 -10.80 6.71
CA GLY A 297 -3.06 -10.44 5.61
C GLY A 297 -2.38 -9.09 5.83
N HIS A 298 -1.18 -8.93 5.25
CA HIS A 298 -0.41 -7.68 5.28
C HIS A 298 -1.25 -6.47 4.83
N GLY A 299 -1.93 -6.58 3.69
CA GLY A 299 -2.80 -5.52 3.15
C GLY A 299 -3.96 -5.15 4.07
N SER A 300 -4.67 -6.16 4.61
CA SER A 300 -5.73 -5.97 5.62
C SER A 300 -5.22 -5.22 6.85
N THR A 301 -4.04 -5.57 7.36
CA THR A 301 -3.46 -4.92 8.55
C THR A 301 -3.02 -3.48 8.27
N VAL A 302 -2.35 -3.23 7.13
CA VAL A 302 -1.93 -1.88 6.71
C VAL A 302 -3.14 -0.98 6.48
N ALA A 303 -4.15 -1.45 5.76
CA ALA A 303 -5.40 -0.72 5.55
C ALA A 303 -6.17 -0.50 6.87
N GLY A 304 -6.13 -1.49 7.78
CA GLY A 304 -6.78 -1.44 9.08
C GLY A 304 -6.30 -0.30 9.97
N ILE A 305 -5.00 -0.01 9.97
CA ILE A 305 -4.42 1.13 10.72
C ILE A 305 -5.01 2.47 10.27
N LEU A 306 -5.42 2.59 9.01
CA LEU A 306 -6.05 3.79 8.46
C LEU A 306 -7.57 3.78 8.66
N ALA A 307 -8.24 2.67 8.31
CA ALA A 307 -9.66 2.65 7.98
C ALA A 307 -10.49 1.60 8.75
N ALA A 308 -9.90 0.76 9.60
CA ALA A 308 -10.69 -0.22 10.36
C ALA A 308 -11.72 0.45 11.26
N ASP A 309 -12.90 -0.17 11.37
CA ASP A 309 -13.90 0.20 12.35
C ASP A 309 -13.37 0.04 13.79
N TRP A 310 -13.89 0.86 14.70
CA TRP A 310 -13.45 0.87 16.08
C TRP A 310 -14.20 -0.17 16.91
N ASN A 311 -13.51 -0.77 17.89
CA ASN A 311 -14.06 -1.74 18.83
C ASN A 311 -14.51 -3.08 18.21
N GLN A 312 -14.01 -3.44 17.04
CA GLN A 312 -14.28 -4.73 16.39
C GLN A 312 -13.28 -5.84 16.77
N GLY A 313 -12.34 -5.55 17.68
CA GLY A 313 -11.37 -6.52 18.22
C GLY A 313 -10.03 -6.54 17.50
N GLY A 314 -10.01 -6.27 16.19
CA GLY A 314 -8.80 -6.20 15.36
C GLY A 314 -8.09 -4.85 15.42
N ASN A 315 -7.99 -4.20 14.27
CA ASN A 315 -7.33 -2.91 14.10
C ASN A 315 -8.16 -1.75 14.66
N THR A 316 -7.60 -0.53 14.64
CA THR A 316 -8.32 0.70 14.99
C THR A 316 -7.91 1.79 14.01
N GLY A 317 -8.80 2.10 13.05
CA GLY A 317 -8.51 3.02 11.96
C GLY A 317 -8.39 4.46 12.42
N PHE A 318 -7.23 5.10 12.19
CA PHE A 318 -7.01 6.49 12.54
C PHE A 318 -7.98 7.44 11.83
N LEU A 319 -8.11 7.30 10.50
CA LEU A 319 -8.96 8.17 9.67
C LEU A 319 -10.44 7.92 9.94
N ARG A 320 -10.82 6.67 10.21
CA ARG A 320 -12.16 6.31 10.68
C ARG A 320 -12.54 7.06 11.96
N GLY A 321 -11.56 7.27 12.84
CA GLY A 321 -11.68 8.11 14.02
C GLY A 321 -12.03 9.57 13.74
N LEU A 322 -11.97 10.07 12.50
CA LEU A 322 -12.18 11.47 12.14
C LEU A 322 -13.50 11.76 11.40
N ASP A 323 -14.24 10.72 10.96
CA ASP A 323 -15.41 10.80 10.07
C ASP A 323 -16.49 11.83 10.48
N GLU A 324 -16.73 12.05 11.77
CA GLU A 324 -17.79 12.96 12.25
C GLU A 324 -17.56 14.44 11.90
N VAL A 325 -16.29 14.84 11.79
CA VAL A 325 -15.90 16.25 11.62
C VAL A 325 -14.90 16.48 10.50
N GLY A 326 -14.36 15.41 9.91
CA GLY A 326 -13.32 15.47 8.88
C GLY A 326 -13.84 15.97 7.54
N GLY A 327 -12.92 16.09 6.58
CA GLY A 327 -13.26 16.42 5.19
C GLY A 327 -13.73 15.22 4.37
N GLY A 328 -13.61 14.00 4.91
CA GLY A 328 -13.71 12.74 4.19
C GLY A 328 -12.33 12.25 3.72
N PHE A 329 -12.12 10.95 3.71
CA PHE A 329 -10.85 10.34 3.34
C PHE A 329 -11.08 9.18 2.38
N GLU A 330 -10.31 9.10 1.31
CA GLU A 330 -10.36 7.98 0.38
C GLU A 330 -9.08 7.16 0.48
N VAL A 331 -9.19 5.98 1.08
CA VAL A 331 -8.11 5.00 1.18
C VAL A 331 -8.24 4.04 0.01
N ILE A 332 -7.32 4.13 -0.95
CA ILE A 332 -7.30 3.28 -2.14
C ILE A 332 -6.16 2.28 -2.01
N VAL A 333 -6.49 1.00 -1.93
CA VAL A 333 -5.52 -0.09 -1.89
C VAL A 333 -5.38 -0.68 -3.30
N ASP A 334 -4.23 -0.47 -3.94
CA ASP A 334 -3.98 -0.96 -5.29
C ASP A 334 -2.50 -1.25 -5.56
N ARG A 335 -2.27 -2.27 -6.40
CA ARG A 335 -0.96 -2.71 -6.87
C ARG A 335 -0.87 -2.85 -8.40
N ASN A 336 -1.91 -2.45 -9.13
CA ASN A 336 -2.04 -2.58 -10.59
C ASN A 336 -2.10 -4.04 -11.06
N SER A 337 -0.97 -4.74 -11.05
CA SER A 337 -0.82 -6.14 -11.44
C SER A 337 0.21 -6.84 -10.54
N ASP A 338 0.34 -8.16 -10.64
CA ASP A 338 1.32 -8.92 -9.86
C ASP A 338 2.77 -8.78 -10.39
N ALA A 339 3.06 -7.73 -11.17
CA ALA A 339 4.37 -7.45 -11.78
C ALA A 339 5.41 -6.87 -10.81
N GLY A 340 5.33 -7.25 -9.52
CA GLY A 340 6.26 -6.83 -8.47
C GLY A 340 6.49 -5.31 -8.38
N ILE A 341 7.75 -4.88 -8.39
CA ILE A 341 8.11 -3.46 -8.22
C ILE A 341 7.59 -2.61 -9.37
N LEU A 342 7.67 -3.12 -10.60
CA LEU A 342 7.14 -2.40 -11.76
C LEU A 342 5.62 -2.16 -11.63
N GLY A 343 4.88 -3.14 -11.11
CA GLY A 343 3.46 -3.02 -10.80
C GLY A 343 3.18 -1.95 -9.73
N ASN A 344 3.98 -1.91 -8.67
CA ASN A 344 3.90 -0.91 -7.59
C ASN A 344 4.07 0.52 -8.13
N ILE A 345 5.04 0.73 -9.02
CA ILE A 345 5.28 2.04 -9.63
C ILE A 345 4.16 2.41 -10.59
N ALA A 346 3.67 1.49 -11.41
CA ALA A 346 2.52 1.73 -12.29
C ALA A 346 1.25 2.10 -11.49
N ALA A 347 0.98 1.42 -10.38
CA ALA A 347 -0.11 1.75 -9.46
C ALA A 347 0.08 3.15 -8.86
N SER A 348 1.28 3.46 -8.39
CA SER A 348 1.62 4.75 -7.79
C SER A 348 1.39 5.91 -8.76
N VAL A 349 1.85 5.78 -10.01
CA VAL A 349 1.63 6.78 -11.06
C VAL A 349 0.14 6.98 -11.32
N ASN A 350 -0.62 5.89 -11.51
CA ASN A 350 -2.07 5.97 -11.74
C ASN A 350 -2.80 6.64 -10.57
N LEU A 351 -2.47 6.31 -9.33
CA LEU A 351 -3.09 6.89 -8.14
C LEU A 351 -2.79 8.38 -8.01
N VAL A 352 -1.56 8.80 -8.32
CA VAL A 352 -1.17 10.21 -8.33
C VAL A 352 -1.89 10.98 -9.43
N GLU A 353 -1.96 10.44 -10.66
CA GLU A 353 -2.74 11.05 -11.74
C GLU A 353 -4.24 11.08 -11.41
N ASP A 354 -4.72 10.10 -10.64
CA ASP A 354 -6.07 10.06 -10.10
C ASP A 354 -6.24 10.98 -8.89
N GLY A 355 -5.23 11.72 -8.44
CA GLY A 355 -5.33 12.77 -7.42
C GLY A 355 -5.00 12.34 -5.99
N ALA A 356 -4.35 11.18 -5.79
CA ALA A 356 -3.78 10.84 -4.49
C ALA A 356 -2.69 11.86 -4.12
N ARG A 357 -2.81 12.45 -2.92
CA ARG A 357 -1.81 13.38 -2.36
C ARG A 357 -0.74 12.65 -1.55
N ILE A 358 -1.03 11.42 -1.14
CA ILE A 358 -0.18 10.59 -0.30
C ILE A 358 -0.10 9.20 -0.94
N LEU A 359 1.12 8.68 -1.04
CA LEU A 359 1.38 7.28 -1.35
C LEU A 359 2.00 6.60 -0.11
N ASN A 360 1.40 5.52 0.36
CA ASN A 360 1.92 4.67 1.42
C ASN A 360 2.62 3.46 0.80
N TRP A 361 3.95 3.41 0.92
CA TRP A 361 4.80 2.31 0.46
C TRP A 361 5.33 1.50 1.64
N SER A 362 4.61 0.45 2.01
CA SER A 362 5.02 -0.53 3.03
C SER A 362 5.82 -1.67 2.40
N TRP A 363 6.80 -1.31 1.57
CA TRP A 363 7.67 -2.25 0.87
C TRP A 363 9.07 -1.66 0.67
N GLY A 364 10.04 -2.54 0.48
CA GLY A 364 11.41 -2.20 0.17
C GLY A 364 12.19 -3.42 -0.31
N ILE A 365 13.30 -3.19 -0.98
CA ILE A 365 14.21 -4.23 -1.46
C ILE A 365 15.63 -4.00 -0.95
N HIS A 366 16.38 -5.09 -0.89
CA HIS A 366 17.82 -5.10 -0.66
C HIS A 366 18.56 -5.60 -1.91
N ARG A 367 19.80 -5.18 -2.09
CA ARG A 367 20.70 -5.80 -3.08
C ARG A 367 21.37 -7.03 -2.46
N LEU A 368 21.62 -8.05 -3.27
CA LEU A 368 22.41 -9.22 -2.87
C LEU A 368 23.76 -8.78 -2.29
N GLY A 369 24.11 -9.30 -1.12
CA GLY A 369 25.30 -8.90 -0.36
C GLY A 369 25.08 -7.76 0.63
N ALA A 370 23.84 -7.27 0.80
CA ALA A 370 23.50 -6.35 1.87
C ALA A 370 23.79 -6.97 3.25
N LEU A 371 24.33 -6.17 4.17
CA LEU A 371 24.65 -6.57 5.53
C LEU A 371 23.78 -5.81 6.54
N ASP A 372 23.44 -6.45 7.65
CA ASP A 372 22.83 -5.81 8.80
C ASP A 372 23.88 -5.06 9.66
N VAL A 373 23.44 -4.35 10.70
CA VAL A 373 24.34 -3.61 11.61
C VAL A 373 25.32 -4.50 12.39
N LYS A 374 25.11 -5.82 12.41
CA LYS A 374 26.04 -6.80 13.02
C LYS A 374 27.04 -7.38 12.02
N GLY A 375 26.87 -7.08 10.73
CA GLY A 375 27.66 -7.61 9.63
C GLY A 375 27.18 -8.96 9.11
N ASP A 376 25.97 -9.40 9.48
CA ASP A 376 25.34 -10.62 8.95
C ASP A 376 24.59 -10.29 7.64
N GLU A 377 24.51 -11.26 6.72
CA GLU A 377 23.81 -11.06 5.44
C GLU A 377 22.30 -10.89 5.62
N VAL A 378 21.72 -9.91 4.94
CA VAL A 378 20.27 -9.74 4.82
C VAL A 378 19.76 -10.63 3.70
N ASP A 379 18.87 -11.57 4.02
CA ASP A 379 18.33 -12.58 3.08
C ASP A 379 16.88 -12.29 2.63
N SER A 380 16.27 -11.25 3.17
CA SER A 380 14.87 -10.89 2.88
C SER A 380 14.74 -9.80 1.80
N LEU A 381 13.81 -10.03 0.86
CA LEU A 381 13.48 -9.10 -0.25
C LEU A 381 14.71 -8.67 -1.06
N VAL A 382 15.64 -9.62 -1.26
CA VAL A 382 16.89 -9.40 -1.97
C VAL A 382 16.68 -9.44 -3.49
N ARG A 383 17.48 -8.65 -4.22
CA ARG A 383 17.52 -8.56 -5.68
C ARG A 383 18.96 -8.67 -6.18
N SER A 384 19.13 -9.24 -7.37
CA SER A 384 20.42 -9.24 -8.06
C SER A 384 20.86 -7.80 -8.34
N GLY A 385 22.17 -7.60 -8.55
CA GLY A 385 22.68 -6.28 -8.93
C GLY A 385 22.05 -5.74 -10.22
N LEU A 386 21.72 -6.63 -11.16
CA LEU A 386 21.12 -6.24 -12.44
C LEU A 386 19.68 -5.71 -12.26
N ALA A 387 18.84 -6.42 -11.49
CA ALA A 387 17.50 -5.96 -11.19
C ALA A 387 17.51 -4.69 -10.33
N PHE A 388 18.37 -4.65 -9.32
CA PHE A 388 18.50 -3.52 -8.41
C PHE A 388 18.81 -2.20 -9.14
N SER A 389 19.82 -2.19 -10.03
CA SER A 389 20.14 -0.99 -10.82
C SER A 389 19.00 -0.58 -11.76
N GLY A 390 18.27 -1.52 -12.36
CA GLY A 390 17.09 -1.17 -13.15
C GLY A 390 15.98 -0.53 -12.32
N TYR A 391 15.77 -0.98 -11.08
CA TYR A 391 14.80 -0.37 -10.18
C TYR A 391 15.23 0.99 -9.65
N GLU A 392 16.52 1.20 -9.43
CA GLU A 392 17.10 2.48 -9.05
C GLU A 392 16.74 3.55 -10.09
N GLU A 393 17.04 3.30 -11.37
CA GLU A 393 16.72 4.26 -12.44
C GLU A 393 15.22 4.48 -12.62
N LEU A 394 14.41 3.42 -12.50
CA LEU A 394 12.94 3.57 -12.53
C LEU A 394 12.42 4.47 -11.39
N LEU A 395 13.02 4.38 -10.20
CA LEU A 395 12.67 5.20 -9.06
C LEU A 395 13.18 6.63 -9.19
N GLU A 396 14.37 6.84 -9.79
CA GLU A 396 14.87 8.17 -10.17
C GLU A 396 13.87 8.88 -11.07
N GLU A 397 13.44 8.23 -12.14
CA GLU A 397 12.43 8.74 -13.07
C GLU A 397 11.10 9.03 -12.36
N PHE A 398 10.67 8.13 -11.46
CA PHE A 398 9.45 8.35 -10.68
C PHE A 398 9.52 9.61 -9.81
N PHE A 399 10.60 9.81 -9.06
CA PHE A 399 10.75 11.00 -8.21
C PHE A 399 11.05 12.27 -9.00
N LEU A 400 11.70 12.17 -10.16
CA LEU A 400 11.86 13.28 -11.10
C LEU A 400 10.49 13.73 -11.65
N TRP A 401 9.68 12.77 -12.11
CA TRP A 401 8.31 13.02 -12.56
C TRP A 401 7.44 13.67 -11.47
N LEU A 402 7.46 13.13 -10.24
CA LEU A 402 6.74 13.72 -9.11
C LEU A 402 7.16 15.18 -8.89
N ARG A 403 8.46 15.47 -8.87
CA ARG A 403 8.96 16.84 -8.64
C ARG A 403 8.53 17.81 -9.71
N MET A 404 8.49 17.36 -10.97
CA MET A 404 8.16 18.21 -12.11
C MET A 404 6.65 18.39 -12.31
N LYS A 405 5.84 17.37 -12.02
CA LYS A 405 4.41 17.32 -12.39
C LYS A 405 3.47 17.30 -11.20
N HIS A 406 3.92 16.81 -10.05
CA HIS A 406 3.13 16.60 -8.83
C HIS A 406 3.91 17.00 -7.56
N PRO A 407 4.40 18.25 -7.47
CA PRO A 407 5.27 18.70 -6.36
C PRO A 407 4.56 18.71 -5.00
N ASP A 408 3.25 18.50 -4.97
CA ASP A 408 2.38 18.48 -3.81
C ASP A 408 2.14 17.06 -3.25
N VAL A 409 2.66 16.02 -3.91
CA VAL A 409 2.53 14.61 -3.50
C VAL A 409 3.64 14.20 -2.54
N ILE A 410 3.29 13.40 -1.54
CA ILE A 410 4.19 12.83 -0.54
C ILE A 410 4.16 11.31 -0.62
N VAL A 411 5.34 10.70 -0.70
CA VAL A 411 5.55 9.26 -0.53
C VAL A 411 6.01 8.99 0.89
N VAL A 412 5.26 8.16 1.61
CA VAL A 412 5.58 7.69 2.96
C VAL A 412 6.03 6.25 2.85
N ASN A 413 7.29 5.97 3.15
CA ASN A 413 7.92 4.67 2.93
C ASN A 413 8.42 4.04 4.24
N SER A 414 8.30 2.72 4.37
CA SER A 414 8.93 1.98 5.47
C SER A 414 10.46 2.00 5.33
N ALA A 415 11.17 2.18 6.46
CA ALA A 415 12.63 2.10 6.47
C ALA A 415 13.14 0.70 6.08
N GLY A 416 12.36 -0.35 6.37
CA GLY A 416 12.73 -1.75 6.18
C GLY A 416 12.92 -2.47 7.51
N ASN A 417 12.98 -3.80 7.46
CA ASN A 417 13.03 -4.69 8.62
C ASN A 417 14.30 -5.57 8.66
N GLY A 418 15.38 -5.14 7.98
CA GLY A 418 16.63 -5.87 7.88
C GLY A 418 17.64 -5.57 8.99
N SER A 419 17.30 -4.69 9.95
CA SER A 419 18.25 -4.15 10.92
C SER A 419 19.51 -3.59 10.24
N SER A 420 19.33 -2.89 9.11
CA SER A 420 20.40 -2.31 8.29
C SER A 420 20.30 -0.79 8.20
N PHE A 421 21.29 -0.16 7.58
CA PHE A 421 21.34 1.28 7.31
C PHE A 421 20.39 1.63 6.15
N SER A 422 19.44 2.53 6.40
CA SER A 422 18.51 3.02 5.40
C SER A 422 19.19 3.86 4.33
N SER A 423 20.32 4.50 4.65
CA SER A 423 21.14 5.33 3.77
C SER A 423 22.15 4.56 2.93
N ALA A 424 22.23 3.23 3.07
CA ALA A 424 23.08 2.38 2.23
C ALA A 424 22.48 2.27 0.82
N ASP A 425 22.58 3.34 0.04
CA ASP A 425 22.06 3.50 -1.32
C ASP A 425 22.46 2.36 -2.26
N GLU A 426 23.72 1.91 -2.19
CA GLU A 426 24.21 0.76 -2.96
C GLU A 426 23.45 -0.56 -2.68
N TYR A 427 22.69 -0.64 -1.57
CA TYR A 427 22.11 -1.87 -1.04
C TYR A 427 20.62 -1.79 -0.66
N ARG A 428 19.97 -0.62 -0.69
CA ARG A 428 18.58 -0.44 -0.23
C ARG A 428 17.77 0.48 -1.14
N LEU A 429 16.54 0.09 -1.51
CA LEU A 429 15.57 0.96 -2.23
C LEU A 429 14.13 0.74 -1.75
N PRO A 430 13.25 1.76 -1.72
CA PRO A 430 13.50 3.14 -2.12
C PRO A 430 13.98 4.03 -0.97
N SER A 431 14.07 3.50 0.26
CA SER A 431 14.30 4.31 1.46
C SER A 431 15.60 5.12 1.42
N SER A 432 16.61 4.70 0.65
CA SER A 432 17.89 5.41 0.49
C SER A 432 17.79 6.73 -0.27
N PHE A 433 16.80 6.88 -1.16
CA PHE A 433 16.66 8.05 -2.03
C PHE A 433 16.55 9.35 -1.25
N VAL A 434 17.34 10.36 -1.60
CA VAL A 434 17.28 11.69 -0.95
C VAL A 434 16.40 12.63 -1.76
N THR A 435 15.15 12.80 -1.34
CA THR A 435 14.20 13.73 -1.95
C THR A 435 13.19 14.25 -0.93
N GLU A 436 12.75 15.49 -1.10
CA GLU A 436 11.76 16.14 -0.22
C GLU A 436 10.42 15.40 -0.20
N GLN A 437 10.08 14.72 -1.30
CA GLN A 437 8.83 13.99 -1.47
C GLN A 437 8.85 12.57 -0.87
N LEU A 438 9.97 12.07 -0.35
CA LEU A 438 10.07 10.74 0.27
C LEU A 438 10.36 10.85 1.76
N LEU A 439 9.36 10.51 2.57
CA LEU A 439 9.45 10.46 4.03
C LEU A 439 9.63 9.00 4.47
N VAL A 440 10.74 8.71 5.16
CA VAL A 440 11.09 7.34 5.59
C VAL A 440 10.74 7.14 7.06
N VAL A 441 10.01 6.06 7.33
CA VAL A 441 9.42 5.77 8.63
C VAL A 441 10.08 4.56 9.27
N GLY A 442 10.73 4.80 10.41
CA GLY A 442 11.29 3.75 11.28
C GLY A 442 10.25 3.19 12.25
N GLY A 443 10.60 2.07 12.88
CA GLY A 443 9.71 1.33 13.77
C GLY A 443 10.20 1.33 15.22
N HIS A 444 9.32 1.67 16.15
CA HIS A 444 9.56 1.49 17.58
C HIS A 444 8.49 0.60 18.23
N GLN A 445 8.81 0.12 19.42
CA GLN A 445 7.92 -0.68 20.26
C GLN A 445 7.94 -0.16 21.70
N ARG A 446 6.98 -0.60 22.53
CA ARG A 446 6.98 -0.21 23.94
C ARG A 446 8.16 -0.83 24.67
N SER A 447 8.90 0.00 25.40
CA SER A 447 9.97 -0.46 26.30
C SER A 447 9.40 -1.27 27.47
N ASP A 448 10.23 -2.10 28.08
CA ASP A 448 9.91 -2.75 29.36
C ASP A 448 9.75 -1.76 30.54
N GLU A 449 10.21 -0.52 30.41
CA GLU A 449 10.12 0.51 31.45
C GLU A 449 8.70 1.12 31.54
N LYS A 450 7.80 0.46 32.26
CA LYS A 450 6.37 0.82 32.35
C LYS A 450 6.04 2.07 33.20
N LYS A 451 7.02 2.75 33.79
CA LYS A 451 6.79 3.81 34.81
C LYS A 451 7.13 5.24 34.36
N VAL A 452 7.46 5.44 33.09
CA VAL A 452 7.78 6.76 32.55
C VAL A 452 6.59 7.38 31.81
N SER A 453 6.54 8.70 31.75
CA SER A 453 5.50 9.42 30.99
C SER A 453 5.64 9.17 29.49
N VAL A 454 4.55 9.29 28.73
CA VAL A 454 4.59 9.15 27.25
C VAL A 454 5.68 10.01 26.62
N SER A 455 5.88 11.25 27.07
CA SER A 455 6.90 12.17 26.53
C SER A 455 8.35 11.86 26.94
N ASP A 456 8.58 10.87 27.81
CA ASP A 456 9.94 10.46 28.19
C ASP A 456 10.57 9.65 27.04
N PRO A 457 11.82 9.93 26.64
CA PRO A 457 12.50 9.17 25.58
C PRO A 457 12.53 7.66 25.82
N ARG A 458 12.55 7.23 27.09
CA ARG A 458 12.58 5.82 27.50
C ARG A 458 11.23 5.12 27.40
N TYR A 459 10.16 5.83 27.05
CA TYR A 459 8.82 5.24 26.94
C TYR A 459 8.73 4.19 25.82
N VAL A 460 9.61 4.27 24.83
CA VAL A 460 9.72 3.31 23.74
C VAL A 460 11.19 3.03 23.46
N GLU A 461 11.43 1.95 22.74
CA GLU A 461 12.74 1.59 22.19
C GLU A 461 12.60 1.30 20.69
N ARG A 462 13.68 1.47 19.93
CA ARG A 462 13.69 1.07 18.51
C ARG A 462 13.43 -0.44 18.44
N ARG A 463 12.58 -0.85 17.49
CA ARG A 463 12.42 -2.27 17.21
C ARG A 463 13.73 -2.81 16.65
N ALA A 464 14.23 -3.92 17.18
CA ALA A 464 15.52 -4.48 16.77
C ALA A 464 15.64 -4.68 15.24
N SER A 465 14.56 -5.10 14.57
CA SER A 465 14.54 -5.27 13.12
C SER A 465 14.50 -3.97 12.32
N SER A 466 14.07 -2.85 12.90
CA SER A 466 13.88 -1.61 12.14
C SER A 466 15.22 -1.16 11.60
N ASN A 467 15.27 -0.87 10.30
CA ASN A 467 16.37 -0.10 9.74
C ASN A 467 16.46 1.26 10.44
N LEU A 468 17.67 1.83 10.46
CA LEU A 468 18.02 3.04 11.20
C LEU A 468 18.82 4.00 10.30
N ASP A 469 19.42 5.02 10.92
CA ASP A 469 20.23 6.14 10.40
C ASP A 469 19.50 7.44 10.04
N MET A 470 20.31 8.43 9.63
CA MET A 470 19.87 9.77 9.28
C MET A 470 18.91 9.85 8.10
N ARG A 471 18.75 8.77 7.32
CA ARG A 471 17.75 8.69 6.28
C ARG A 471 16.36 8.43 6.86
N VAL A 472 16.23 7.84 8.05
CA VAL A 472 14.94 7.69 8.72
C VAL A 472 14.49 9.04 9.27
N ASP A 473 13.35 9.54 8.80
CA ASP A 473 12.85 10.87 9.16
C ASP A 473 12.18 10.91 10.53
N ILE A 474 11.41 9.87 10.84
CA ILE A 474 10.64 9.75 12.07
C ILE A 474 10.34 8.29 12.38
N SER A 475 10.27 7.95 13.67
CA SER A 475 9.84 6.63 14.13
C SER A 475 8.38 6.64 14.59
N ALA A 476 7.62 5.61 14.26
CA ALA A 476 6.27 5.37 14.75
C ALA A 476 6.10 3.93 15.29
N SER A 477 5.08 3.72 16.13
CA SER A 477 4.75 2.39 16.64
C SER A 477 4.61 1.39 15.50
N ALA A 478 5.34 0.28 15.61
CA ALA A 478 5.52 -0.69 14.55
C ALA A 478 4.68 -1.96 14.73
N CYS A 479 3.88 -2.07 15.78
CA CYS A 479 3.03 -3.22 16.03
C CYS A 479 1.55 -2.85 15.94
N ALA A 480 0.80 -3.67 15.21
CA ALA A 480 -0.65 -3.57 15.08
C ALA A 480 -1.30 -4.92 15.40
N GLU A 481 -2.53 -4.88 15.89
CA GLU A 481 -3.32 -6.09 16.08
C GLU A 481 -3.95 -6.45 14.73
N ALA A 482 -3.69 -7.65 14.21
CA ALA A 482 -4.28 -8.07 12.95
C ALA A 482 -5.82 -8.10 13.01
N SER A 483 -6.48 -7.94 11.86
CA SER A 483 -7.93 -8.11 11.77
C SER A 483 -8.31 -9.58 11.93
N THR A 484 -9.53 -9.85 12.40
CA THR A 484 -10.05 -11.22 12.57
C THR A 484 -11.41 -11.35 11.90
N ARG A 485 -11.94 -12.59 11.79
CA ARG A 485 -13.32 -12.84 11.34
C ARG A 485 -14.32 -12.91 12.50
N GLU A 486 -13.85 -12.83 13.73
CA GLU A 486 -14.68 -12.90 14.93
C GLU A 486 -14.78 -11.49 15.52
N ALA A 487 -15.97 -10.91 15.54
CA ALA A 487 -16.16 -9.58 16.10
C ALA A 487 -15.72 -9.53 17.58
N GLU A 488 -15.08 -8.43 17.95
CA GLU A 488 -14.48 -8.18 19.26
C GLU A 488 -13.29 -9.10 19.63
N ALA A 489 -12.93 -10.07 18.78
CA ALA A 489 -11.77 -10.93 19.00
C ALA A 489 -10.47 -10.21 18.63
N ARG A 490 -9.49 -10.29 19.53
CA ARG A 490 -8.15 -9.75 19.29
C ARG A 490 -7.38 -10.62 18.32
N GLY A 491 -6.87 -10.02 17.25
CA GLY A 491 -5.99 -10.70 16.30
C GLY A 491 -4.62 -11.01 16.87
N GLU A 492 -3.80 -11.66 16.07
CA GLU A 492 -2.39 -11.85 16.37
C GLU A 492 -1.62 -10.55 16.09
N PRO A 493 -0.66 -10.16 16.93
CA PRO A 493 0.11 -8.95 16.73
C PRO A 493 1.08 -9.12 15.55
N HIS A 494 1.03 -8.17 14.62
CA HIS A 494 1.97 -8.08 13.52
C HIS A 494 2.89 -6.88 13.75
N CYS A 495 4.20 -7.08 13.58
CA CYS A 495 5.19 -6.05 13.89
C CYS A 495 6.21 -5.86 12.77
N GLY A 496 6.46 -4.61 12.40
CA GLY A 496 7.37 -4.21 11.33
C GLY A 496 7.18 -2.73 10.95
N THR A 497 8.19 -2.14 10.31
CA THR A 497 8.11 -0.74 9.82
C THR A 497 6.93 -0.51 8.88
N SER A 498 6.48 -1.54 8.15
CA SER A 498 5.28 -1.54 7.32
C SER A 498 3.97 -1.17 8.04
N TYR A 499 3.90 -1.33 9.36
CA TYR A 499 2.76 -0.90 10.20
C TYR A 499 2.97 0.48 10.84
N ALA A 500 4.22 0.95 10.92
CA ALA A 500 4.54 2.32 11.32
C ALA A 500 4.21 3.32 10.20
N THR A 501 4.46 2.96 8.94
CA THR A 501 4.21 3.76 7.73
C THR A 501 2.76 4.27 7.62
N PRO A 502 1.70 3.43 7.69
CA PRO A 502 0.32 3.91 7.57
C PRO A 502 -0.10 4.82 8.73
N MET A 503 0.52 4.71 9.91
CA MET A 503 0.28 5.65 11.01
C MET A 503 0.72 7.08 10.63
N VAL A 504 1.90 7.19 10.01
CA VAL A 504 2.44 8.46 9.51
C VAL A 504 1.63 8.95 8.30
N GLY A 505 1.26 8.05 7.37
CA GLY A 505 0.39 8.39 6.24
C GLY A 505 -0.97 8.95 6.68
N GLY A 506 -1.59 8.33 7.70
CA GLY A 506 -2.87 8.76 8.26
C GLY A 506 -2.81 10.16 8.91
N ILE A 507 -1.77 10.44 9.69
CA ILE A 507 -1.64 11.78 10.29
C ILE A 507 -1.37 12.85 9.24
N ILE A 508 -0.58 12.54 8.19
CA ILE A 508 -0.37 13.46 7.07
C ILE A 508 -1.70 13.75 6.36
N ALA A 509 -2.56 12.74 6.15
CA ALA A 509 -3.88 12.96 5.55
C ALA A 509 -4.74 13.92 6.41
N ALA A 510 -4.74 13.75 7.73
CA ALA A 510 -5.42 14.67 8.64
C ALA A 510 -4.81 16.09 8.61
N MET A 511 -3.48 16.21 8.49
CA MET A 511 -2.79 17.49 8.34
C MET A 511 -3.19 18.19 7.03
N LEU A 512 -3.18 17.48 5.90
CA LEU A 512 -3.58 18.01 4.59
C LEU A 512 -5.08 18.36 4.53
N SER A 513 -5.91 17.59 5.23
CA SER A 513 -7.34 17.90 5.38
C SER A 513 -7.52 19.24 6.12
N ILE A 514 -6.68 19.53 7.13
CA ILE A 514 -6.68 20.82 7.82
C ILE A 514 -6.03 21.93 6.97
N ASN A 515 -4.92 21.67 6.28
CA ASN A 515 -4.22 22.67 5.49
C ASN A 515 -3.73 22.05 4.16
N PRO A 516 -4.52 22.16 3.07
CA PRO A 516 -4.21 21.50 1.80
C PRO A 516 -3.03 22.11 1.05
N ASP A 517 -2.63 23.34 1.42
CA ASP A 517 -1.53 24.09 0.80
C ASP A 517 -0.15 23.65 1.30
N LEU A 518 -0.09 22.73 2.28
CA LEU A 518 1.18 22.22 2.79
C LEU A 518 1.94 21.48 1.69
N THR A 519 3.19 21.89 1.49
CA THR A 519 4.14 21.16 0.64
C THR A 519 4.71 19.95 1.36
N PRO A 520 5.27 18.96 0.64
CA PRO A 520 5.99 17.82 1.23
C PRO A 520 7.05 18.24 2.27
N GLU A 521 7.85 19.25 1.94
CA GLU A 521 8.85 19.81 2.85
C GLU A 521 8.21 20.38 4.13
N GLN A 522 7.13 21.15 4.00
CA GLN A 522 6.43 21.73 5.15
C GLN A 522 5.80 20.67 6.04
N VAL A 523 5.23 19.60 5.46
CA VAL A 523 4.72 18.45 6.21
C VAL A 523 5.84 17.81 7.03
N ARG A 524 6.99 17.52 6.40
CA ARG A 524 8.18 16.98 7.09
C ARG A 524 8.59 17.87 8.26
N ILE A 525 8.76 19.18 8.02
CA ILE A 525 9.14 20.15 9.05
C ILE A 525 8.14 20.17 10.21
N LEU A 526 6.83 20.12 9.94
CA LEU A 526 5.81 20.12 10.99
C LEU A 526 5.84 18.83 11.82
N LEU A 527 5.98 17.66 11.18
CA LEU A 527 6.13 16.38 11.86
C LEU A 527 7.36 16.39 12.77
N ARG A 528 8.50 16.81 12.24
CA ARG A 528 9.77 16.89 12.97
C ARG A 528 9.74 17.88 14.14
N ARG A 529 9.16 19.07 13.94
CA ARG A 529 8.94 20.07 15.00
C ARG A 529 7.99 19.57 16.09
N SER A 530 7.06 18.69 15.73
CA SER A 530 6.11 18.11 16.68
C SER A 530 6.66 16.91 17.43
N ALA A 531 7.71 16.27 16.91
CA ALA A 531 8.19 14.97 17.37
C ALA A 531 8.56 14.96 18.86
N MET A 532 8.21 13.89 19.54
CA MET A 532 8.82 13.49 20.81
C MET A 532 10.20 12.87 20.55
N THR A 533 10.96 12.63 21.61
CA THR A 533 12.27 11.98 21.51
C THR A 533 12.17 10.48 21.78
N ILE A 534 13.14 9.72 21.25
CA ILE A 534 13.33 8.28 21.50
C ILE A 534 14.83 8.04 21.74
N GLY A 535 15.15 7.10 22.65
CA GLY A 535 16.53 6.74 22.97
C GLY A 535 17.15 7.60 24.09
N ASP A 536 18.09 6.98 24.81
CA ASP A 536 18.77 7.59 25.96
C ASP A 536 19.98 8.43 25.56
N GLU A 537 20.61 8.11 24.43
CA GLU A 537 21.84 8.74 23.95
C GLU A 537 21.56 9.96 23.04
N PHE A 538 22.57 10.82 22.89
CA PHE A 538 22.54 11.92 21.93
C PHE A 538 23.12 11.41 20.60
N ASP A 539 22.32 11.47 19.55
CA ASP A 539 22.60 11.10 18.16
C ASP A 539 23.48 12.18 17.48
N PHE A 540 24.72 12.31 17.95
CA PHE A 540 25.77 13.15 17.33
C PHE A 540 27.00 12.31 16.96
N GLU A 541 26.81 11.02 16.74
CA GLU A 541 27.89 10.17 16.27
C GLU A 541 28.10 10.36 14.75
N PRO A 542 29.25 9.93 14.17
CA PRO A 542 29.53 10.08 12.73
C PRO A 542 28.43 9.45 11.85
N THR A 543 28.45 9.73 10.54
CA THR A 543 27.55 9.15 9.51
C THR A 543 27.39 7.62 9.54
N ASP A 544 28.24 6.93 10.28
CA ASP A 544 28.41 5.48 10.35
C ASP A 544 27.88 4.93 11.69
N ALA A 545 27.14 5.74 12.45
CA ALA A 545 26.69 5.42 13.80
C ALA A 545 25.21 5.03 13.88
N ASP A 546 24.86 4.40 14.99
CA ASP A 546 23.55 3.81 15.30
C ASP A 546 22.44 4.85 15.58
N ASP A 547 22.45 6.00 14.91
CA ASP A 547 21.39 7.02 15.01
C ASP A 547 20.05 6.37 14.60
N LEU A 548 19.04 6.42 15.46
CA LEU A 548 17.78 5.72 15.16
C LEU A 548 16.99 6.41 14.03
N THR A 549 17.18 7.72 13.91
CA THR A 549 16.59 8.63 12.91
C THR A 549 17.50 9.84 12.70
N ALA A 550 17.20 10.68 11.71
CA ALA A 550 17.79 12.01 11.60
C ALA A 550 17.66 12.78 12.94
N PRO A 551 18.75 13.31 13.51
CA PRO A 551 18.71 13.99 14.80
C PRO A 551 17.85 15.24 14.75
N ILE A 552 17.14 15.54 15.84
CA ILE A 552 16.35 16.77 15.97
C ILE A 552 17.27 17.97 15.90
N LEU A 553 17.00 18.86 14.95
CA LEU A 553 17.80 20.03 14.67
C LEU A 553 17.33 21.23 15.50
N PRO A 554 18.23 22.20 15.79
CA PRO A 554 17.84 23.44 16.46
C PRO A 554 16.71 24.18 15.74
N SER A 555 16.68 24.17 14.40
CA SER A 555 15.62 24.78 13.57
C SER A 555 14.23 24.14 13.79
N GLU A 556 14.19 22.93 14.33
CA GLU A 556 12.98 22.17 14.72
C GLU A 556 12.57 22.45 16.17
N ARG A 557 13.36 23.23 16.91
CA ARG A 557 13.13 23.70 18.28
C ARG A 557 13.32 25.21 18.40
N GLY A 558 12.84 25.97 17.40
CA GLY A 558 12.84 27.44 17.46
C GLY A 558 14.23 28.09 17.47
N TYR A 559 15.25 27.39 16.96
CA TYR A 559 16.67 27.76 17.00
C TYR A 559 17.29 27.79 18.41
N GLU A 560 16.67 27.10 19.38
CA GLU A 560 17.23 26.89 20.74
C GLU A 560 18.29 25.78 20.72
N LEU A 561 19.57 26.16 20.72
CA LEU A 561 20.71 25.23 20.67
C LEU A 561 20.84 24.35 21.92
N ASP A 562 20.39 24.83 23.08
CA ASP A 562 20.44 24.15 24.36
C ASP A 562 19.16 23.37 24.69
N ASN A 563 18.25 23.26 23.72
CA ASN A 563 17.03 22.49 23.88
C ASN A 563 17.38 21.01 24.08
N LYS A 564 16.84 20.40 25.14
CA LYS A 564 17.12 19.01 25.55
C LYS A 564 16.83 17.94 24.47
N ASP A 565 15.98 18.28 23.50
CA ASP A 565 15.60 17.38 22.41
C ASP A 565 16.58 17.44 21.23
N VAL A 566 17.37 18.53 21.10
CA VAL A 566 18.30 18.70 19.99
C VAL A 566 19.38 17.63 20.05
N GLY A 567 19.63 17.00 18.89
CA GLY A 567 20.55 15.87 18.77
C GLY A 567 19.96 14.54 19.25
N ARG A 568 18.63 14.41 19.39
CA ARG A 568 17.98 13.12 19.68
C ARG A 568 17.13 12.68 18.50
N SER A 569 16.88 11.39 18.42
CA SER A 569 15.98 10.81 17.43
C SER A 569 14.53 11.23 17.61
N ALA A 570 13.81 11.32 16.50
CA ALA A 570 12.43 11.75 16.46
C ALA A 570 11.44 10.59 16.48
N ARG A 571 10.45 10.72 17.36
CA ARG A 571 9.29 9.86 17.47
C ARG A 571 8.02 10.64 17.19
N LEU A 572 7.09 10.02 16.47
CA LEU A 572 5.81 10.61 16.11
C LEU A 572 5.01 11.11 17.33
N ASP A 573 4.55 12.37 17.27
CA ASP A 573 3.51 12.92 18.13
C ASP A 573 2.36 13.41 17.25
N MET A 574 1.34 12.58 17.09
CA MET A 574 0.22 12.86 16.20
C MET A 574 -0.57 14.08 16.68
N GLN A 575 -0.77 14.25 17.98
CA GLN A 575 -1.54 15.38 18.51
C GLN A 575 -0.82 16.69 18.27
N LYS A 576 0.49 16.74 18.52
CA LYS A 576 1.27 17.95 18.35
C LYS A 576 1.42 18.32 16.87
N ALA A 577 1.50 17.34 15.97
CA ALA A 577 1.51 17.57 14.53
C ALA A 577 0.24 18.32 14.06
N LEU A 578 -0.93 17.92 14.54
CA LEU A 578 -2.19 18.62 14.25
C LEU A 578 -2.24 20.02 14.85
N ASP A 579 -1.76 20.22 16.08
CA ASP A 579 -1.67 21.55 16.70
C ASP A 579 -0.80 22.50 15.86
N LEU A 580 0.38 22.07 15.44
CA LEU A 580 1.26 22.89 14.60
C LEU A 580 0.67 23.13 13.20
N THR A 581 -0.07 22.17 12.65
CA THR A 581 -0.76 22.32 11.35
C THR A 581 -1.86 23.36 11.41
N VAL A 582 -2.65 23.38 12.49
CA VAL A 582 -3.65 24.43 12.67
C VAL A 582 -3.00 25.82 12.75
N ARG A 583 -1.88 25.93 13.48
CA ARG A 583 -1.12 27.19 13.59
C ARG A 583 -0.45 27.61 12.28
N SER A 584 -0.14 26.68 11.39
CA SER A 584 0.50 27.00 10.11
C SER A 584 -0.44 27.75 9.17
N ARG A 585 -1.76 27.51 9.28
CA ARG A 585 -2.79 28.25 8.52
C ARG A 585 -2.72 29.76 8.73
N ASP A 586 -2.41 30.20 9.95
CA ASP A 586 -2.37 31.62 10.31
C ASP A 586 -1.04 32.31 9.94
N ARG A 587 -0.01 31.53 9.61
CA ARG A 587 1.35 32.02 9.30
C ARG A 587 1.56 32.32 7.82
N VAL A 588 0.60 31.99 6.96
CA VAL A 588 0.59 32.37 5.55
C VAL A 588 -0.09 33.74 5.40
N ARG A 589 0.58 34.79 5.88
CA ARG A 589 0.32 36.19 5.50
C ARG A 589 1.61 36.99 5.46
#